data_AF-A0A168PJ82-F1
#
_entry.id   AF-A0A168PJ82-F1
#
_cell.length_a   1.000
_cell.length_b   1.000
_cell.length_c   1.000
_cell.angle_alpha   90.00
_cell.angle_beta   90.00
_cell.angle_gamma   90.00
#
_symmetry.space_group_name_H-M   'P 1'
#
loop_
_entity.id
_entity.type
_entity.pdbx_description
1 polymer ?
#
loop_
_entity_poly.entity_id
_entity_poly.type
_entity_poly.pdbx_seq_one_letter_code
_entity_poly.pdbx_strand_id
1 'polypeptide(L)'
;MNFRDLVEKIYKNKESEVNKKGIEDADRTKFSKKSIKKRLEKIYNNLEDKDNFLSRFPIQIYNEEIKLKLIEYIFNKIECCGQRQIIHNINRKILGKGKKTTIDIDYKKFYSYYKDSDNSNDENAYLSSYERFININRGVIRLNHNIIDKINEVIFYNSQVYKEIRTENNILKAMGIKKTRQNALNEVKAYTKLIYDSWIQALIYIIITNKEILNKNDIIDELLTLQNNMVERLKEVEKENINKYSKMQFNKEDEKLIFDYAIERFDIFVMWMEESSYCTEYVDILKNLEKEMKENQDMFRPIKKEFETTKHMRIADSDKLKNIICEGQKVYQYKQKLEETKKAINIFKKYGGRNIDEKNVRDLKVFFREIYMNDNKYSKRSKKAIGIMRDYYAQLDSKKIEVEVFEKNLDYIFIREKINRGFFRENDLSYVYILKNEIQKNAINLFLELYKLYDETLILEWCNRLNSILFNNLICLLNEKAKFLV
;
A
#
# COMPACT_ATOMS: atom_id res chain seq x y z
N MET A 1 -23.27 25.33 -19.42
CA MET A 1 -23.22 24.21 -20.41
C MET A 1 -24.30 23.16 -20.06
N ASN A 2 -25.05 22.59 -21.00
CA ASN A 2 -25.97 21.46 -20.70
C ASN A 2 -25.39 20.09 -21.14
N PHE A 3 -26.00 18.97 -20.72
CA PHE A 3 -25.48 17.62 -21.02
C PHE A 3 -25.43 17.30 -22.53
N ARG A 4 -26.39 17.82 -23.32
CA ARG A 4 -26.40 17.66 -24.78
C ARG A 4 -25.22 18.39 -25.42
N ASP A 5 -24.93 19.60 -24.95
CA ASP A 5 -23.80 20.41 -25.40
C ASP A 5 -22.46 19.70 -25.08
N LEU A 6 -22.35 19.08 -23.90
CA LEU A 6 -21.18 18.30 -23.51
C LEU A 6 -20.93 17.11 -24.45
N VAL A 7 -21.98 16.34 -24.77
CA VAL A 7 -21.90 15.21 -25.71
C VAL A 7 -21.44 15.68 -27.08
N GLU A 8 -21.99 16.78 -27.59
CA GLU A 8 -21.58 17.37 -28.88
C GLU A 8 -20.14 17.84 -28.88
N LYS A 9 -19.71 18.52 -27.81
CA LYS A 9 -18.34 19.02 -27.65
C LYS A 9 -17.32 17.87 -27.69
N ILE A 10 -17.55 16.81 -26.91
CA ILE A 10 -16.65 15.65 -26.85
C ILE A 10 -16.66 14.91 -28.19
N TYR A 11 -17.84 14.73 -28.82
CA TYR A 11 -17.94 14.08 -30.13
C TYR A 11 -17.12 14.81 -31.19
N LYS A 12 -17.30 16.12 -31.34
CA LYS A 12 -16.54 16.93 -32.32
C LYS A 12 -15.03 16.89 -32.08
N ASN A 13 -14.60 16.96 -30.81
CA ASN A 13 -13.19 16.87 -30.46
C ASN A 13 -12.60 15.51 -30.86
N LYS A 14 -13.30 14.40 -30.58
CA LYS A 14 -12.83 13.05 -30.93
C LYS A 14 -12.91 12.74 -32.43
N GLU A 15 -13.93 13.23 -33.12
CA GLU A 15 -14.03 13.15 -34.58
C GLU A 15 -12.82 13.85 -35.24
N SER A 16 -12.41 15.02 -34.73
CA SER A 16 -11.23 15.73 -35.22
C SER A 16 -9.91 14.98 -34.97
N GLU A 17 -9.78 14.25 -33.85
CA GLU A 17 -8.61 13.42 -33.54
C GLU A 17 -8.53 12.17 -34.44
N VAL A 18 -9.68 11.53 -34.70
CA VAL A 18 -9.77 10.33 -35.55
C VAL A 18 -9.46 10.68 -37.01
N ASN A 19 -9.98 11.81 -37.50
CA ASN A 19 -9.72 12.29 -38.86
C ASN A 19 -8.24 12.67 -39.07
N LYS A 20 -7.54 13.12 -38.03
CA LYS A 20 -6.09 13.42 -38.09
C LYS A 20 -5.19 12.18 -38.04
N LYS A 21 -5.64 11.06 -37.48
CA LYS A 21 -4.83 9.86 -37.22
C LYS A 21 -5.05 8.69 -38.19
N GLY A 22 -5.95 8.81 -39.16
CA GLY A 22 -6.18 7.78 -40.18
C GLY A 22 -6.56 6.40 -39.60
N ILE A 23 -7.44 6.38 -38.59
CA ILE A 23 -7.76 5.17 -37.80
C ILE A 23 -8.87 4.33 -38.47
N GLU A 24 -8.75 3.00 -38.39
CA GLU A 24 -9.68 1.96 -38.91
C GLU A 24 -11.15 2.11 -38.45
N ASP A 25 -12.10 1.55 -39.23
CA ASP A 25 -13.56 1.67 -39.02
C ASP A 25 -14.09 1.11 -37.69
N ALA A 26 -13.37 0.15 -37.07
CA ALA A 26 -13.72 -0.39 -35.75
C ALA A 26 -13.55 0.64 -34.61
N ASP A 27 -12.63 1.60 -34.74
CA ASP A 27 -12.48 2.70 -33.77
C ASP A 27 -13.49 3.83 -34.05
N ARG A 28 -13.96 4.02 -35.30
CA ARG A 28 -15.00 5.00 -35.62
C ARG A 28 -16.33 4.72 -34.93
N THR A 29 -16.76 3.45 -34.89
CA THR A 29 -17.99 3.05 -34.17
C THR A 29 -17.89 3.27 -32.66
N LYS A 30 -16.70 3.07 -32.07
CA LYS A 30 -16.39 3.31 -30.66
C LYS A 30 -16.54 4.77 -30.24
N PHE A 31 -16.28 5.71 -31.15
CA PHE A 31 -16.41 7.16 -30.95
C PHE A 31 -17.68 7.77 -31.56
N SER A 32 -18.65 6.93 -31.97
CA SER A 32 -19.97 7.43 -32.37
C SER A 32 -20.61 8.27 -31.26
N LYS A 33 -21.36 9.30 -31.64
CA LYS A 33 -22.07 10.19 -30.71
C LYS A 33 -22.97 9.43 -29.71
N LYS A 34 -23.62 8.35 -30.16
CA LYS A 34 -24.43 7.46 -29.33
C LYS A 34 -23.57 6.71 -28.28
N SER A 35 -22.39 6.24 -28.67
CA SER A 35 -21.43 5.59 -27.77
C SER A 35 -20.89 6.55 -26.71
N ILE A 36 -20.50 7.76 -27.12
CA ILE A 36 -20.02 8.81 -26.21
C ILE A 36 -21.11 9.19 -25.20
N LYS A 37 -22.33 9.47 -25.69
CA LYS A 37 -23.48 9.76 -24.83
C LYS A 37 -23.69 8.67 -23.77
N LYS A 38 -23.75 7.40 -24.17
CA LYS A 38 -23.95 6.28 -23.25
C LYS A 38 -22.85 6.17 -22.19
N ARG A 39 -21.60 6.46 -22.54
CA ARG A 39 -20.48 6.44 -21.57
C ARG A 39 -20.55 7.61 -20.59
N LEU A 40 -20.87 8.80 -21.06
CA LEU A 40 -21.04 9.99 -20.21
C LEU A 40 -22.22 9.80 -19.25
N GLU A 41 -23.36 9.29 -19.73
CA GLU A 41 -24.52 8.96 -18.89
C GLU A 41 -24.14 7.94 -17.82
N LYS A 42 -23.32 6.94 -18.18
CA LYS A 42 -22.82 5.97 -17.21
C LYS A 42 -21.98 6.64 -16.12
N ILE A 43 -21.04 7.51 -16.49
CA ILE A 43 -20.18 8.23 -15.51
C ILE A 43 -21.06 9.07 -14.58
N TYR A 44 -21.99 9.84 -15.14
CA TYR A 44 -22.92 10.68 -14.39
C TYR A 44 -23.73 9.87 -13.38
N ASN A 45 -24.43 8.83 -13.86
CA ASN A 45 -25.29 8.00 -13.02
C ASN A 45 -24.50 7.31 -11.90
N ASN A 46 -23.25 6.88 -12.14
CA ASN A 46 -22.44 6.26 -11.10
C ASN A 46 -21.97 7.23 -10.01
N LEU A 47 -21.82 8.51 -10.34
CA LEU A 47 -21.46 9.52 -9.35
C LEU A 47 -22.66 9.89 -8.47
N GLU A 48 -23.89 9.72 -8.97
CA GLU A 48 -25.13 9.99 -8.22
C GLU A 48 -25.70 8.76 -7.50
N ASP A 49 -25.39 7.55 -7.98
CA ASP A 49 -25.85 6.29 -7.38
C ASP A 49 -25.14 6.01 -6.04
N LYS A 50 -25.89 6.11 -4.93
CA LYS A 50 -25.40 5.91 -3.56
C LYS A 50 -24.79 4.53 -3.31
N ASP A 51 -25.19 3.52 -4.07
CA ASP A 51 -24.63 2.16 -3.94
C ASP A 51 -23.32 2.00 -4.74
N ASN A 52 -22.97 2.99 -5.54
CA ASN A 52 -21.76 3.02 -6.32
C ASN A 52 -20.56 3.54 -5.52
N PHE A 53 -19.39 2.95 -5.71
CA PHE A 53 -18.18 3.42 -5.08
C PHE A 53 -17.76 4.84 -5.52
N LEU A 54 -18.13 5.25 -6.75
CA LEU A 54 -17.85 6.60 -7.25
C LEU A 54 -18.65 7.69 -6.52
N SER A 55 -19.81 7.36 -5.94
CA SER A 55 -20.62 8.30 -5.15
C SER A 55 -19.97 8.74 -3.83
N ARG A 56 -18.85 8.10 -3.46
CA ARG A 56 -18.03 8.55 -2.32
C ARG A 56 -17.36 9.90 -2.59
N PHE A 57 -17.11 10.24 -3.85
CA PHE A 57 -16.72 11.60 -4.19
C PHE A 57 -17.93 12.52 -4.03
N PRO A 58 -17.84 13.62 -3.26
CA PRO A 58 -18.98 14.45 -2.91
C PRO A 58 -19.40 15.35 -4.09
N ILE A 59 -19.84 14.78 -5.21
CA ILE A 59 -20.19 15.51 -6.42
C ILE A 59 -21.38 16.46 -6.24
N GLN A 60 -22.26 16.16 -5.28
CA GLN A 60 -23.47 16.91 -4.98
C GLN A 60 -23.20 18.34 -4.47
N ILE A 61 -21.97 18.64 -4.02
CA ILE A 61 -21.62 19.98 -3.56
C ILE A 61 -21.45 20.98 -4.71
N TYR A 62 -21.27 20.47 -5.94
CA TYR A 62 -21.03 21.28 -7.13
C TYR A 62 -22.34 21.56 -7.88
N ASN A 63 -22.42 22.73 -8.51
CA ASN A 63 -23.51 23.05 -9.44
C ASN A 63 -23.42 22.20 -10.73
N GLU A 64 -24.51 22.15 -11.50
CA GLU A 64 -24.58 21.33 -12.71
C GLU A 64 -23.50 21.64 -13.75
N GLU A 65 -23.09 22.90 -13.88
CA GLU A 65 -22.07 23.26 -14.86
C GLU A 65 -20.68 22.69 -14.50
N ILE A 66 -20.28 22.82 -13.23
CA ILE A 66 -19.04 22.24 -12.72
C ILE A 66 -19.11 20.71 -12.77
N LYS A 67 -20.25 20.10 -12.43
CA LYS A 67 -20.44 18.65 -12.57
C LYS A 67 -20.18 18.20 -14.01
N LEU A 68 -20.76 18.88 -15.00
CA LEU A 68 -20.58 18.55 -16.41
C LEU A 68 -19.12 18.73 -16.87
N LYS A 69 -18.45 19.81 -16.46
CA LYS A 69 -17.01 20.01 -16.71
C LYS A 69 -16.16 18.93 -16.05
N LEU A 70 -16.53 18.46 -14.85
CA LEU A 70 -15.82 17.40 -14.16
C LEU A 70 -16.01 16.05 -14.86
N ILE A 71 -17.22 15.75 -15.36
CA ILE A 71 -17.47 14.55 -16.17
C ILE A 71 -16.66 14.59 -17.46
N GLU A 72 -16.55 15.76 -18.10
CA GLU A 72 -15.68 15.95 -19.25
C GLU A 72 -14.22 15.60 -18.91
N TYR A 73 -13.72 16.15 -17.80
CA TYR A 73 -12.38 15.85 -17.30
C TYR A 73 -12.19 14.36 -17.03
N ILE A 74 -13.12 13.72 -16.33
CA ILE A 74 -13.11 12.29 -16.03
C ILE A 74 -13.08 11.48 -17.33
N PHE A 75 -13.98 11.78 -18.27
CA PHE A 75 -14.06 11.10 -19.56
C PHE A 75 -12.75 11.20 -20.34
N ASN A 76 -12.17 12.39 -20.40
CA ASN A 76 -10.89 12.61 -21.09
C ASN A 76 -9.73 11.91 -20.38
N LYS A 77 -9.70 11.90 -19.05
CA LYS A 77 -8.69 11.16 -18.25
C LYS A 77 -8.81 9.64 -18.48
N ILE A 78 -10.04 9.13 -18.64
CA ILE A 78 -10.33 7.72 -19.00
C ILE A 78 -9.84 7.37 -20.40
N GLU A 79 -10.11 8.22 -21.39
CA GLU A 79 -9.88 7.93 -22.80
C GLU A 79 -8.46 8.26 -23.29
N CYS A 80 -7.82 9.32 -22.77
CA CYS A 80 -6.55 9.84 -23.29
C CYS A 80 -5.29 9.30 -22.58
N CYS A 81 -5.37 8.88 -21.31
CA CYS A 81 -4.16 8.63 -20.50
C CYS A 81 -3.68 7.16 -20.42
N GLY A 82 -4.25 6.23 -21.19
CA GLY A 82 -3.90 4.79 -21.04
C GLY A 82 -4.30 4.19 -19.68
N GLN A 83 -4.83 5.00 -18.76
CA GLN A 83 -5.51 4.60 -17.53
C GLN A 83 -6.88 3.94 -17.78
N ARG A 84 -7.17 3.61 -19.07
CA ARG A 84 -8.23 2.70 -19.45
C ARG A 84 -8.21 1.48 -18.55
N GLN A 85 -7.09 0.88 -18.14
CA GLN A 85 -7.14 -0.25 -17.21
C GLN A 85 -7.63 0.10 -15.79
N ILE A 86 -7.27 1.25 -15.23
CA ILE A 86 -7.75 1.66 -13.89
C ILE A 86 -9.26 1.90 -13.92
N ILE A 87 -9.74 2.63 -14.93
CA ILE A 87 -11.17 2.96 -15.03
C ILE A 87 -12.01 1.89 -15.76
N HIS A 88 -11.41 1.05 -16.60
CA HIS A 88 -12.00 -0.20 -17.10
C HIS A 88 -12.10 -1.23 -15.97
N ASN A 89 -11.16 -1.24 -15.01
CA ASN A 89 -11.28 -2.03 -13.78
C ASN A 89 -12.30 -1.44 -12.81
N ILE A 90 -12.41 -0.11 -12.68
CA ILE A 90 -13.55 0.56 -12.04
C ILE A 90 -14.85 0.14 -12.76
N ASN A 91 -14.89 0.12 -14.10
CA ASN A 91 -16.06 -0.30 -14.88
C ASN A 91 -16.39 -1.81 -14.80
N ARG A 92 -15.42 -2.72 -14.62
CA ARG A 92 -15.63 -4.18 -14.63
C ARG A 92 -15.85 -4.79 -13.24
N LYS A 93 -15.43 -4.10 -12.17
CA LYS A 93 -15.51 -4.61 -10.78
C LYS A 93 -16.43 -3.84 -9.87
N ILE A 94 -16.63 -2.56 -10.13
CA ILE A 94 -17.48 -1.68 -9.32
C ILE A 94 -18.85 -1.52 -9.99
N LEU A 95 -18.93 -1.56 -11.33
CA LEU A 95 -20.19 -1.39 -12.08
C LEU A 95 -20.82 -2.70 -12.60
N GLY A 96 -20.34 -3.86 -12.12
CA GLY A 96 -20.88 -5.17 -12.46
C GLY A 96 -21.15 -5.97 -11.19
N LYS A 97 -22.34 -6.54 -11.07
CA LYS A 97 -22.75 -7.42 -9.96
C LYS A 97 -21.65 -8.46 -9.67
N GLY A 98 -20.94 -8.31 -8.55
CA GLY A 98 -20.41 -9.40 -7.75
C GLY A 98 -19.29 -10.28 -8.31
N LYS A 99 -18.25 -9.76 -8.99
CA LYS A 99 -17.00 -10.55 -9.18
C LYS A 99 -15.73 -9.75 -8.87
N LYS A 100 -15.14 -10.01 -7.70
CA LYS A 100 -13.78 -9.57 -7.29
C LYS A 100 -12.75 -10.04 -8.33
N THR A 101 -12.25 -9.14 -9.16
CA THR A 101 -11.04 -9.38 -9.97
C THR A 101 -9.97 -8.32 -9.66
N THR A 102 -8.70 -8.57 -9.98
CA THR A 102 -7.45 -7.91 -9.51
C THR A 102 -7.12 -6.59 -10.19
N ILE A 103 -6.79 -5.51 -9.46
CA ILE A 103 -6.17 -4.36 -10.12
C ILE A 103 -4.69 -4.72 -10.20
N ASP A 104 -4.27 -5.24 -11.36
CA ASP A 104 -2.87 -5.24 -11.73
C ASP A 104 -2.51 -3.79 -12.06
N ILE A 105 -2.30 -2.98 -11.01
CA ILE A 105 -1.58 -1.72 -11.15
C ILE A 105 -0.18 -2.14 -11.58
N ASP A 106 0.25 -1.68 -12.75
CA ASP A 106 1.60 -1.89 -13.23
C ASP A 106 2.55 -1.13 -12.29
N TYR A 107 2.92 -1.80 -11.20
CA TYR A 107 3.77 -1.27 -10.13
C TYR A 107 5.19 -0.98 -10.64
N LYS A 108 5.55 -1.38 -11.88
CA LYS A 108 6.73 -0.84 -12.55
C LYS A 108 6.71 0.68 -12.48
N LYS A 109 5.60 1.36 -12.75
CA LYS A 109 5.53 2.84 -12.62
C LYS A 109 5.58 3.38 -11.18
N PHE A 110 5.23 2.56 -10.20
CA PHE A 110 5.19 2.97 -8.78
C PHE A 110 6.56 2.88 -8.10
N TYR A 111 7.45 2.05 -8.63
CA TYR A 111 8.85 1.91 -8.19
C TYR A 111 9.87 2.36 -9.26
N SER A 112 9.45 2.71 -10.48
CA SER A 112 10.34 3.23 -11.54
C SER A 112 10.51 4.74 -11.52
N TYR A 113 10.20 5.43 -10.43
CA TYR A 113 10.48 6.87 -10.32
C TYR A 113 11.78 7.09 -9.56
N TYR A 114 12.72 7.74 -10.27
CA TYR A 114 14.13 8.02 -9.98
C TYR A 114 15.14 6.91 -10.34
N LYS A 115 15.28 6.66 -11.64
CA LYS A 115 16.64 6.61 -12.22
C LYS A 115 16.99 8.04 -12.62
N ASP A 116 17.50 8.83 -11.69
CA ASP A 116 18.36 9.92 -12.12
C ASP A 116 19.67 9.29 -12.56
N SER A 117 19.89 9.35 -13.87
CA SER A 117 21.23 9.23 -14.43
C SER A 117 22.03 10.41 -13.89
N ASP A 118 22.83 10.18 -12.85
CA ASP A 118 24.26 10.53 -12.84
C ASP A 118 24.90 10.29 -11.46
N ASN A 119 26.00 9.53 -11.50
CA ASN A 119 27.16 9.53 -10.60
C ASN A 119 26.97 9.58 -9.07
N SER A 120 27.21 8.44 -8.42
CA SER A 120 28.41 8.18 -7.59
C SER A 120 28.18 6.95 -6.68
N ASN A 121 29.27 6.34 -6.22
CA ASN A 121 29.37 5.06 -5.50
C ASN A 121 28.73 5.02 -4.09
N ASP A 122 27.49 5.50 -3.95
CA ASP A 122 26.72 5.39 -2.72
C ASP A 122 25.61 4.35 -2.94
N GLU A 123 25.64 3.23 -2.21
CA GLU A 123 24.66 2.13 -2.34
C GLU A 123 23.20 2.59 -2.05
N ASN A 124 23.01 3.84 -1.60
CA ASN A 124 21.73 4.48 -1.35
C ASN A 124 21.33 5.59 -2.35
N ALA A 125 22.13 5.86 -3.38
CA ALA A 125 21.90 6.96 -4.34
C ALA A 125 20.61 6.81 -5.18
N TYR A 126 20.00 5.61 -5.20
CA TYR A 126 18.77 5.32 -5.95
C TYR A 126 17.48 5.46 -5.13
N LEU A 127 17.56 5.74 -3.83
CA LEU A 127 16.40 5.86 -2.97
C LEU A 127 15.88 7.30 -2.98
N SER A 128 14.56 7.46 -3.13
CA SER A 128 13.93 8.77 -2.94
C SER A 128 14.23 9.31 -1.52
N SER A 129 14.24 10.64 -1.34
CA SER A 129 14.47 11.27 -0.03
C SER A 129 13.58 10.66 1.08
N TYR A 130 12.34 10.30 0.75
CA TYR A 130 11.40 9.64 1.65
C TYR A 130 11.77 8.20 2.02
N GLU A 131 12.32 7.42 1.10
CA GLU A 131 12.77 6.06 1.39
C GLU A 131 13.98 6.06 2.33
N ARG A 132 14.83 7.09 2.23
CA ARG A 132 15.90 7.34 3.20
C ARG A 132 15.34 7.55 4.61
N PHE A 133 14.32 8.40 4.78
CA PHE A 133 13.68 8.63 6.08
C PHE A 133 13.00 7.37 6.64
N ILE A 134 12.33 6.58 5.80
CA ILE A 134 11.77 5.28 6.20
C ILE A 134 12.87 4.37 6.75
N ASN A 135 14.02 4.30 6.08
CA ASN A 135 15.14 3.47 6.53
C ASN A 135 15.77 4.00 7.83
N ILE A 136 15.87 5.32 8.00
CA ILE A 136 16.33 5.95 9.26
C ILE A 136 15.40 5.54 10.41
N ASN A 137 14.09 5.72 10.28
CA ASN A 137 13.13 5.36 11.34
C ASN A 137 13.18 3.87 11.66
N ARG A 138 13.28 3.00 10.64
CA ARG A 138 13.47 1.56 10.86
C ARG A 138 14.75 1.25 11.62
N GLY A 139 15.84 1.98 11.33
CA GLY A 139 17.09 1.91 12.07
C GLY A 139 16.85 2.24 13.54
N VAL A 140 16.36 3.44 13.82
CA VAL A 140 16.06 3.96 15.18
C VAL A 140 15.22 2.97 16.00
N ILE A 141 14.10 2.51 15.45
CA ILE A 141 13.17 1.60 16.13
C ILE A 141 13.85 0.27 16.51
N ARG A 142 14.82 -0.19 15.70
CA ARG A 142 15.50 -1.48 15.89
C ARG A 142 16.78 -1.40 16.72
N LEU A 143 17.25 -0.19 17.08
CA LEU A 143 18.41 -0.02 17.95
C LEU A 143 18.14 -0.59 19.35
N ASN A 144 19.18 -0.96 20.09
CA ASN A 144 19.09 -1.35 21.50
C ASN A 144 19.25 -0.11 22.41
N HIS A 145 18.40 0.90 22.23
CA HIS A 145 18.31 2.09 23.09
C HIS A 145 17.07 2.05 24.00
N ASN A 146 16.92 3.05 24.87
CA ASN A 146 15.68 3.30 25.61
C ASN A 146 14.49 3.41 24.65
N ILE A 147 13.38 2.74 24.98
CA ILE A 147 12.20 2.66 24.10
C ILE A 147 11.55 4.04 23.90
N ILE A 148 11.46 4.85 24.95
CA ILE A 148 10.82 6.17 24.92
C ILE A 148 11.64 7.13 24.04
N ASP A 149 12.97 7.11 24.17
CA ASP A 149 13.85 7.94 23.34
C ASP A 149 13.72 7.61 21.86
N LYS A 150 13.62 6.31 21.50
CA LYS A 150 13.35 5.90 20.10
C LYS A 150 12.05 6.47 19.58
N ILE A 151 10.98 6.41 20.38
CA ILE A 151 9.67 6.91 19.96
C ILE A 151 9.74 8.42 19.76
N ASN A 152 10.36 9.15 20.69
CA ASN A 152 10.56 10.60 20.57
C ASN A 152 11.39 10.98 19.33
N GLU A 153 12.44 10.23 19.04
CA GLU A 153 13.28 10.43 17.86
C GLU A 153 12.49 10.19 16.55
N VAL A 154 11.67 9.14 16.49
CA VAL A 154 10.76 8.89 15.34
C VAL A 154 9.73 10.01 15.18
N ILE A 155 9.10 10.47 16.27
CA ILE A 155 8.18 11.61 16.24
C ILE A 155 8.87 12.83 15.66
N PHE A 156 10.09 13.12 16.13
CA PHE A 156 10.89 14.26 15.71
C PHE A 156 11.21 14.19 14.22
N TYR A 157 11.80 13.10 13.73
CA TYR A 157 12.16 12.97 12.31
C TYR A 157 10.95 13.11 11.39
N ASN A 158 9.85 12.43 11.71
CA ASN A 158 8.61 12.53 10.95
C ASN A 158 8.10 13.98 10.90
N SER A 159 8.14 14.68 12.04
CA SER A 159 7.72 16.08 12.11
C SER A 159 8.65 17.02 11.34
N GLN A 160 9.95 16.71 11.23
CA GLN A 160 10.89 17.48 10.40
C GLN A 160 10.57 17.34 8.91
N VAL A 161 10.29 16.13 8.43
CA VAL A 161 9.87 15.91 7.03
C VAL A 161 8.62 16.73 6.71
N TYR A 162 7.63 16.78 7.60
CA TYR A 162 6.46 17.64 7.42
C TYR A 162 6.81 19.13 7.35
N LYS A 163 7.71 19.60 8.23
CA LYS A 163 8.17 21.00 8.22
C LYS A 163 8.91 21.33 6.92
N GLU A 164 9.75 20.43 6.42
CA GLU A 164 10.46 20.57 5.15
C GLU A 164 9.48 20.71 3.99
N ILE A 165 8.50 19.80 3.86
CA ILE A 165 7.43 19.87 2.84
C ILE A 165 6.70 21.22 2.91
N ARG A 166 6.31 21.64 4.12
CA ARG A 166 5.58 22.90 4.32
C ARG A 166 6.43 24.10 3.93
N THR A 167 7.71 24.08 4.27
CA THR A 167 8.67 25.17 3.98
C THR A 167 8.89 25.28 2.47
N GLU A 168 9.15 24.16 1.81
CA GLU A 168 9.28 24.10 0.36
C GLU A 168 8.02 24.60 -0.35
N ASN A 169 6.84 24.13 0.06
CA ASN A 169 5.56 24.58 -0.50
C ASN A 169 5.34 26.08 -0.34
N ASN A 170 5.72 26.65 0.80
CA ASN A 170 5.63 28.09 1.04
C ASN A 170 6.60 28.89 0.17
N ILE A 171 7.84 28.41 0.02
CA ILE A 171 8.87 29.05 -0.83
C ILE A 171 8.42 29.05 -2.29
N LEU A 172 7.99 27.90 -2.82
CA LEU A 172 7.52 27.79 -4.20
C LEU A 172 6.32 28.70 -4.45
N LYS A 173 5.36 28.74 -3.51
CA LYS A 173 4.22 29.65 -3.58
C LYS A 173 4.66 31.12 -3.60
N ALA A 174 5.63 31.50 -2.77
CA ALA A 174 6.18 32.87 -2.74
C ALA A 174 6.90 33.23 -4.05
N MET A 175 7.52 32.26 -4.71
CA MET A 175 8.15 32.41 -6.03
C MET A 175 7.14 32.39 -7.20
N GLY A 176 5.85 32.18 -6.93
CA GLY A 176 4.83 32.01 -7.97
C GLY A 176 4.95 30.68 -8.74
N ILE A 177 5.78 29.75 -8.26
CA ILE A 177 6.01 28.44 -8.86
C ILE A 177 4.98 27.46 -8.30
N LYS A 178 4.22 26.80 -9.18
CA LYS A 178 3.31 25.72 -8.80
C LYS A 178 4.01 24.37 -9.00
N LYS A 179 3.96 23.51 -7.97
CA LYS A 179 4.33 22.10 -8.13
C LYS A 179 3.44 21.46 -9.19
N THR A 180 3.99 20.50 -9.93
CA THR A 180 3.15 19.67 -10.78
C THR A 180 2.16 18.89 -9.90
N ARG A 181 0.95 18.64 -10.40
CA ARG A 181 -0.07 17.86 -9.67
C ARG A 181 0.47 16.51 -9.21
N GLN A 182 1.26 15.85 -10.06
CA GLN A 182 1.85 14.56 -9.75
C GLN A 182 2.84 14.63 -8.57
N ASN A 183 3.66 15.69 -8.50
CA ASN A 183 4.59 15.87 -7.39
C ASN A 183 3.84 16.09 -6.07
N ALA A 184 2.81 16.93 -6.07
CA ALA A 184 2.00 17.19 -4.88
C ALA A 184 1.30 15.91 -4.36
N LEU A 185 0.71 15.11 -5.25
CA LEU A 185 0.12 13.82 -4.89
C LEU A 185 1.16 12.83 -4.37
N ASN A 186 2.36 12.79 -4.98
CA ASN A 186 3.44 11.91 -4.54
C ASN A 186 3.94 12.26 -3.15
N GLU A 187 4.02 13.55 -2.81
CA GLU A 187 4.39 14.01 -1.46
C GLU A 187 3.40 13.53 -0.41
N VAL A 188 2.10 13.68 -0.68
CA VAL A 188 1.03 13.20 0.21
C VAL A 188 1.15 11.68 0.41
N LYS A 189 1.33 10.91 -0.67
CA LYS A 189 1.53 9.45 -0.59
C LYS A 189 2.77 9.10 0.22
N ALA A 190 3.90 9.73 -0.07
CA ALA A 190 5.18 9.42 0.54
C ALA A 190 5.19 9.72 2.04
N TYR A 191 4.66 10.88 2.45
CA TYR A 191 4.57 11.25 3.85
C TYR A 191 3.60 10.33 4.61
N THR A 192 2.43 10.03 4.03
CA THR A 192 1.46 9.09 4.63
C THR A 192 2.09 7.71 4.83
N LYS A 193 2.86 7.22 3.84
CA LYS A 193 3.59 5.95 3.92
C LYS A 193 4.69 5.96 4.98
N LEU A 194 5.41 7.07 5.15
CA LEU A 194 6.42 7.24 6.19
C LEU A 194 5.81 7.06 7.58
N ILE A 195 4.71 7.76 7.88
CA ILE A 195 4.06 7.67 9.19
C ILE A 195 3.47 6.28 9.41
N TYR A 196 2.78 5.72 8.41
CA TYR A 196 2.25 4.36 8.46
C TYR A 196 3.35 3.33 8.73
N ASP A 197 4.46 3.34 7.98
CA ASP A 197 5.55 2.39 8.17
C ASP A 197 6.16 2.54 9.56
N SER A 198 6.45 3.77 9.99
CA SER A 198 7.00 4.04 11.32
C SER A 198 6.11 3.48 12.43
N TRP A 199 4.79 3.71 12.31
CA TRP A 199 3.81 3.21 13.27
C TRP A 199 3.79 1.69 13.31
N ILE A 200 3.70 1.02 12.16
CA ILE A 200 3.70 -0.45 12.10
C ILE A 200 5.03 -1.03 12.60
N GLN A 201 6.17 -0.42 12.28
CA GLN A 201 7.47 -0.86 12.78
C GLN A 201 7.54 -0.75 14.30
N ALA A 202 7.08 0.36 14.88
CA ALA A 202 7.04 0.52 16.33
C ALA A 202 6.16 -0.54 16.99
N LEU A 203 4.94 -0.75 16.50
CA LEU A 203 4.04 -1.78 17.03
C LEU A 203 4.68 -3.18 16.97
N ILE A 204 5.35 -3.50 15.86
CA ILE A 204 6.00 -4.81 15.70
C ILE A 204 7.20 -4.94 16.65
N TYR A 205 8.13 -3.99 16.62
CA TYR A 205 9.43 -4.17 17.28
C TYR A 205 9.44 -3.76 18.75
N ILE A 206 8.66 -2.74 19.13
CA ILE A 206 8.60 -2.22 20.50
C ILE A 206 7.58 -2.99 21.34
N ILE A 207 6.45 -3.40 20.77
CA ILE A 207 5.38 -4.10 21.52
C ILE A 207 5.41 -5.60 21.25
N ILE A 208 5.18 -5.99 20.00
CA ILE A 208 4.89 -7.38 19.62
C ILE A 208 6.09 -8.31 19.82
N THR A 209 7.28 -7.93 19.38
CA THR A 209 8.49 -8.76 19.51
C THR A 209 9.25 -8.54 20.81
N ASN A 210 8.86 -7.54 21.60
CA ASN A 210 9.54 -7.27 22.86
C ASN A 210 9.15 -8.31 23.90
N LYS A 211 10.12 -9.13 24.32
CA LYS A 211 9.90 -10.19 25.30
C LYS A 211 9.68 -9.67 26.72
N GLU A 212 10.13 -8.46 27.02
CA GLU A 212 10.04 -7.85 28.34
C GLU A 212 8.60 -7.43 28.68
N ILE A 213 7.78 -7.09 27.68
CA ILE A 213 6.39 -6.70 27.87
C ILE A 213 5.52 -7.95 28.05
N LEU A 214 4.94 -8.14 29.23
CA LEU A 214 4.13 -9.31 29.56
C LEU A 214 2.68 -9.20 29.07
N ASN A 215 2.06 -8.02 29.22
CA ASN A 215 0.65 -7.78 28.90
C ASN A 215 0.43 -7.19 27.50
N LYS A 216 0.98 -7.86 26.46
CA LYS A 216 0.91 -7.39 25.08
C LYS A 216 -0.53 -7.21 24.56
N ASN A 217 -1.44 -8.11 24.95
CA ASN A 217 -2.82 -8.09 24.46
C ASN A 217 -3.55 -6.82 24.92
N ASP A 218 -3.48 -6.49 26.21
CA ASP A 218 -4.10 -5.30 26.78
C ASP A 218 -3.62 -4.02 26.09
N ILE A 219 -2.30 -3.92 25.83
CA ILE A 219 -1.72 -2.78 25.11
C ILE A 219 -2.24 -2.72 23.67
N ILE A 220 -2.33 -3.86 22.98
CA ILE A 220 -2.82 -3.93 21.61
C ILE A 220 -4.29 -3.54 21.52
N ASP A 221 -5.14 -3.97 22.46
CA ASP A 221 -6.56 -3.64 22.49
C ASP A 221 -6.80 -2.13 22.69
N GLU A 222 -6.01 -1.49 23.56
CA GLU A 222 -6.02 -0.04 23.75
C GLU A 222 -5.59 0.70 22.47
N LEU A 223 -4.55 0.20 21.80
CA LEU A 223 -4.07 0.78 20.54
C LEU A 223 -5.07 0.59 19.38
N LEU A 224 -5.80 -0.52 19.36
CA LEU A 224 -6.89 -0.75 18.41
C LEU A 224 -8.04 0.23 18.66
N THR A 225 -8.40 0.44 19.92
CA THR A 225 -9.42 1.41 20.34
C THR A 225 -9.03 2.83 19.93
N LEU A 226 -7.78 3.22 20.17
CA LEU A 226 -7.23 4.50 19.72
C LEU A 226 -7.35 4.68 18.20
N GLN A 227 -6.96 3.67 17.42
CA GLN A 227 -7.05 3.75 15.96
C GLN A 227 -8.50 3.88 15.47
N ASN A 228 -9.44 3.15 16.09
CA ASN A 228 -10.87 3.27 15.77
C ASN A 228 -11.41 4.66 16.10
N ASN A 229 -11.06 5.21 17.26
CA ASN A 229 -11.45 6.57 17.62
C ASN A 229 -10.91 7.61 16.64
N MET A 230 -9.66 7.42 16.17
CA MET A 230 -9.09 8.29 15.15
C MET A 230 -9.76 8.16 13.78
N VAL A 231 -10.22 6.96 13.40
CA VAL A 231 -11.05 6.76 12.19
C VAL A 231 -12.34 7.57 12.29
N GLU A 232 -13.07 7.47 13.41
CA GLU A 232 -14.30 8.24 13.59
C GLU A 232 -14.04 9.75 13.58
N ARG A 233 -12.95 10.19 14.22
CA ARG A 233 -12.55 11.61 14.17
C ARG A 233 -12.25 12.08 12.75
N LEU A 234 -11.58 11.29 11.93
CA LEU A 234 -11.32 11.65 10.52
C LEU A 234 -12.61 11.75 9.70
N LYS A 235 -13.62 10.91 9.96
CA LYS A 235 -14.93 11.01 9.30
C LYS A 235 -15.67 12.29 9.68
N GLU A 236 -15.53 12.76 10.92
CA GLU A 236 -16.07 14.06 11.34
C GLU A 236 -15.38 15.20 10.59
N VAL A 237 -14.04 15.16 10.52
CA VAL A 237 -13.23 16.15 9.80
C VAL A 237 -13.56 16.16 8.30
N GLU A 238 -13.78 14.99 7.69
CA GLU A 238 -14.26 14.88 6.31
C GLU A 238 -15.57 15.65 6.14
N LYS A 239 -16.57 15.43 7.01
CA LYS A 239 -17.85 16.13 6.97
C LYS A 239 -17.69 17.65 7.16
N GLU A 240 -16.88 18.06 8.14
CA GLU A 240 -16.56 19.47 8.38
C GLU A 240 -15.94 20.11 7.13
N ASN A 241 -15.01 19.41 6.48
CA ASN A 241 -14.30 19.89 5.30
C ASN A 241 -15.23 19.99 4.09
N ILE A 242 -16.05 18.97 3.84
CA ILE A 242 -17.07 18.98 2.78
C ILE A 242 -18.02 20.15 2.99
N ASN A 243 -18.53 20.35 4.21
CA ASN A 243 -19.43 21.47 4.52
C ASN A 243 -18.78 22.85 4.30
N LYS A 244 -17.50 22.99 4.69
CA LYS A 244 -16.73 24.21 4.46
C LYS A 244 -16.63 24.51 2.96
N TYR A 245 -16.38 23.51 2.12
CA TYR A 245 -16.29 23.70 0.67
C TYR A 245 -17.63 24.01 0.03
N SER A 246 -18.70 23.33 0.42
CA SER A 246 -20.05 23.65 -0.07
C SER A 246 -20.34 25.13 0.14
N LYS A 247 -20.05 25.69 1.33
CA LYS A 247 -20.20 27.12 1.63
C LYS A 247 -19.31 28.02 0.77
N MET A 248 -18.06 27.64 0.53
CA MET A 248 -17.15 28.42 -0.32
C MET A 248 -17.62 28.52 -1.77
N GLN A 249 -18.29 27.49 -2.30
CA GLN A 249 -18.80 27.50 -3.67
C GLN A 249 -19.96 28.48 -3.86
N PHE A 250 -20.81 28.65 -2.84
CA PHE A 250 -21.87 29.66 -2.87
C PHE A 250 -21.32 31.10 -2.90
N ASN A 251 -20.09 31.32 -2.40
CA ASN A 251 -19.50 32.65 -2.26
C ASN A 251 -18.50 33.02 -3.36
N LYS A 252 -18.09 32.08 -4.22
CA LYS A 252 -17.15 32.32 -5.31
C LYS A 252 -17.92 32.53 -6.62
N GLU A 253 -17.79 33.71 -7.21
CA GLU A 253 -18.37 34.00 -8.53
C GLU A 253 -17.51 33.45 -9.68
N ASP A 254 -16.23 33.11 -9.42
CA ASP A 254 -15.32 32.57 -10.44
C ASP A 254 -15.47 31.05 -10.60
N GLU A 255 -16.24 30.67 -11.61
CA GLU A 255 -16.49 29.29 -12.02
C GLU A 255 -15.19 28.53 -12.35
N LYS A 256 -14.19 29.20 -12.94
CA LYS A 256 -12.91 28.56 -13.30
C LYS A 256 -12.16 28.13 -12.04
N LEU A 257 -12.13 29.00 -11.03
CA LEU A 257 -11.50 28.70 -9.76
C LEU A 257 -12.19 27.52 -9.06
N ILE A 258 -13.53 27.48 -9.06
CA ILE A 258 -14.30 26.34 -8.50
C ILE A 258 -13.96 25.04 -9.24
N PHE A 259 -13.85 25.10 -10.57
CA PHE A 259 -13.52 23.93 -11.39
C PHE A 259 -12.10 23.40 -11.12
N ASP A 260 -11.10 24.28 -11.06
CA ASP A 260 -9.72 23.89 -10.73
C ASP A 260 -9.66 23.18 -9.36
N TYR A 261 -10.39 23.72 -8.38
CA TYR A 261 -10.53 23.10 -7.06
C TYR A 261 -11.25 21.73 -7.08
N ALA A 262 -12.22 21.54 -7.98
CA ALA A 262 -12.92 20.27 -8.13
C ALA A 262 -11.99 19.19 -8.71
N ILE A 263 -11.14 19.56 -9.69
CA ILE A 263 -10.14 18.68 -10.28
C ILE A 263 -9.13 18.22 -9.22
N GLU A 264 -8.58 19.15 -8.43
CA GLU A 264 -7.59 18.81 -7.39
C GLU A 264 -8.12 17.76 -6.40
N ARG A 265 -9.37 17.94 -5.94
CA ARG A 265 -10.09 17.01 -5.05
C ARG A 265 -10.33 15.67 -5.72
N PHE A 266 -10.75 15.69 -6.98
CA PHE A 266 -11.01 14.47 -7.73
C PHE A 266 -9.72 13.67 -7.94
N ASP A 267 -8.58 14.32 -8.17
CA ASP A 267 -7.30 13.63 -8.29
C ASP A 267 -6.89 12.94 -6.99
N ILE A 268 -7.17 13.55 -5.83
CA ILE A 268 -6.96 12.92 -4.51
C ILE A 268 -7.91 11.73 -4.32
N PHE A 269 -9.17 11.87 -4.75
CA PHE A 269 -10.11 10.76 -4.75
C PHE A 269 -9.62 9.59 -5.61
N VAL A 270 -9.08 9.86 -6.81
CA VAL A 270 -8.45 8.81 -7.65
C VAL A 270 -7.29 8.15 -6.92
N MET A 271 -6.41 8.92 -6.28
CA MET A 271 -5.35 8.38 -5.44
C MET A 271 -5.91 7.47 -4.32
N TRP A 272 -6.93 7.92 -3.60
CA TRP A 272 -7.59 7.13 -2.56
C TRP A 272 -8.14 5.80 -3.12
N MET A 273 -8.72 5.82 -4.31
CA MET A 273 -9.24 4.61 -4.97
C MET A 273 -8.12 3.61 -5.29
N GLU A 274 -6.98 4.10 -5.80
CA GLU A 274 -5.80 3.27 -6.09
C GLU A 274 -5.28 2.60 -4.80
N GLU A 275 -5.07 3.39 -3.74
CA GLU A 275 -4.58 2.90 -2.46
C GLU A 275 -5.59 1.93 -1.82
N SER A 276 -6.89 2.26 -1.84
CA SER A 276 -7.96 1.40 -1.31
C SER A 276 -7.99 0.04 -1.99
N SER A 277 -7.80 0.01 -3.32
CA SER A 277 -7.74 -1.26 -4.04
C SER A 277 -6.56 -2.10 -3.58
N TYR A 278 -5.36 -1.52 -3.56
CA TYR A 278 -4.15 -2.22 -3.12
C TYR A 278 -4.29 -2.75 -1.69
N CYS A 279 -4.73 -1.89 -0.77
CA CYS A 279 -4.98 -2.24 0.63
C CYS A 279 -6.01 -3.35 0.79
N THR A 280 -7.10 -3.34 0.03
CA THR A 280 -8.10 -4.41 0.05
C THR A 280 -7.47 -5.76 -0.34
N GLU A 281 -6.61 -5.76 -1.37
CA GLU A 281 -5.92 -6.97 -1.78
C GLU A 281 -4.91 -7.46 -0.73
N TYR A 282 -4.22 -6.54 -0.08
CA TYR A 282 -3.31 -6.87 1.01
C TYR A 282 -4.05 -7.45 2.22
N VAL A 283 -5.18 -6.86 2.61
CA VAL A 283 -6.04 -7.39 3.68
C VAL A 283 -6.59 -8.77 3.31
N ASP A 284 -6.99 -8.99 2.05
CA ASP A 284 -7.40 -10.32 1.57
C ASP A 284 -6.26 -11.35 1.71
N ILE A 285 -5.00 -10.96 1.45
CA ILE A 285 -3.81 -11.81 1.68
C ILE A 285 -3.71 -12.20 3.16
N LEU A 286 -3.75 -11.22 4.07
CA LEU A 286 -3.64 -11.46 5.51
C LEU A 286 -4.74 -12.42 6.00
N LYS A 287 -6.00 -12.16 5.62
CA LYS A 287 -7.15 -13.02 5.96
C LYS A 287 -7.00 -14.44 5.42
N ASN A 288 -6.47 -14.61 4.20
CA ASN A 288 -6.23 -15.93 3.62
C ASN A 288 -5.16 -16.71 4.41
N LEU A 289 -4.08 -16.03 4.82
CA LEU A 289 -3.02 -16.66 5.62
C LEU A 289 -3.47 -16.99 7.04
N GLU A 290 -4.29 -16.13 7.67
CA GLU A 290 -4.93 -16.40 8.97
C GLU A 290 -5.89 -17.59 8.89
N LYS A 291 -6.68 -17.68 7.82
CA LYS A 291 -7.59 -18.79 7.58
C LYS A 291 -6.82 -20.12 7.46
N GLU A 292 -5.74 -20.16 6.68
CA GLU A 292 -4.88 -21.34 6.56
C GLU A 292 -4.31 -21.77 7.93
N MET A 293 -3.93 -20.82 8.79
CA MET A 293 -3.42 -21.17 10.13
C MET A 293 -4.49 -21.84 10.99
N LYS A 294 -5.75 -21.43 10.87
CA LYS A 294 -6.87 -22.04 11.60
C LYS A 294 -7.22 -23.41 11.06
N GLU A 295 -7.17 -23.59 9.74
CA GLU A 295 -7.54 -24.84 9.06
C GLU A 295 -6.44 -25.92 9.13
N ASN A 296 -5.16 -25.52 9.11
CA ASN A 296 -4.02 -26.43 9.10
C ASN A 296 -3.19 -26.30 10.39
N GLN A 297 -3.83 -26.47 11.55
CA GLN A 297 -3.19 -26.23 12.85
C GLN A 297 -1.87 -26.99 13.02
N ASP A 298 -1.79 -28.24 12.54
CA ASP A 298 -0.60 -29.11 12.60
C ASP A 298 0.64 -28.46 12.00
N MET A 299 0.48 -27.71 10.93
CA MET A 299 1.59 -27.00 10.30
C MET A 299 2.07 -25.85 11.17
N PHE A 300 1.22 -25.23 11.99
CA PHE A 300 1.53 -24.04 12.79
C PHE A 300 1.66 -24.30 14.29
N ARG A 301 1.72 -25.57 14.70
CA ARG A 301 2.06 -25.98 16.07
C ARG A 301 3.49 -25.55 16.44
N PRO A 302 3.78 -25.44 17.76
CA PRO A 302 5.15 -25.28 18.25
C PRO A 302 6.09 -26.32 17.65
N ILE A 303 7.33 -25.90 17.40
CA ILE A 303 8.33 -26.74 16.76
C ILE A 303 8.86 -27.74 17.78
N LYS A 304 9.04 -29.00 17.38
CA LYS A 304 9.67 -30.00 18.25
C LYS A 304 11.13 -29.62 18.49
N LYS A 305 11.61 -29.85 19.71
CA LYS A 305 12.94 -29.45 20.18
C LYS A 305 14.08 -29.89 19.26
N GLU A 306 13.98 -31.08 18.65
CA GLU A 306 14.98 -31.60 17.71
C GLU A 306 15.08 -30.83 16.38
N PHE A 307 14.09 -30.01 16.04
CA PHE A 307 14.02 -29.19 14.83
C PHE A 307 14.09 -27.69 15.10
N GLU A 308 14.30 -27.28 16.35
CA GLU A 308 14.48 -25.88 16.70
C GLU A 308 15.76 -25.32 16.08
N THR A 309 15.71 -24.05 15.68
CA THR A 309 16.83 -23.36 15.02
C THR A 309 17.13 -22.04 15.71
N THR A 310 18.39 -21.61 15.68
CA THR A 310 18.80 -20.29 16.20
C THR A 310 19.27 -19.36 15.06
N LYS A 311 19.27 -18.05 15.32
CA LYS A 311 19.68 -17.01 14.35
C LYS A 311 21.12 -17.15 13.86
N HIS A 312 21.97 -17.91 14.56
CA HIS A 312 23.37 -18.11 14.20
C HIS A 312 23.69 -19.57 13.83
N MET A 313 22.68 -20.45 13.78
CA MET A 313 22.87 -21.85 13.47
C MET A 313 23.33 -22.03 12.01
N ARG A 314 24.42 -22.79 11.85
CA ARG A 314 24.97 -23.22 10.56
C ARG A 314 25.27 -24.71 10.65
N ILE A 315 24.94 -25.47 9.61
CA ILE A 315 25.13 -26.92 9.56
C ILE A 315 25.76 -27.28 8.21
N ALA A 316 26.91 -27.95 8.24
CA ALA A 316 27.59 -28.45 7.04
C ALA A 316 27.07 -29.83 6.60
N ASP A 317 26.64 -30.67 7.54
CA ASP A 317 26.09 -31.98 7.27
C ASP A 317 24.75 -31.88 6.52
N SER A 318 24.72 -32.40 5.29
CA SER A 318 23.56 -32.30 4.40
C SER A 318 22.34 -33.07 4.89
N ASP A 319 22.52 -34.20 5.56
CA ASP A 319 21.40 -35.04 6.01
C ASP A 319 20.79 -34.48 7.29
N LYS A 320 21.62 -33.99 8.21
CA LYS A 320 21.17 -33.24 9.39
C LYS A 320 20.46 -31.95 8.99
N LEU A 321 21.01 -31.20 8.03
CA LEU A 321 20.38 -29.99 7.50
C LEU A 321 19.02 -30.29 6.88
N LYS A 322 18.93 -31.34 6.05
CA LYS A 322 17.67 -31.80 5.46
C LYS A 322 16.65 -32.19 6.52
N ASN A 323 17.07 -32.95 7.52
CA ASN A 323 16.19 -33.41 8.59
C ASN A 323 15.57 -32.22 9.36
N ILE A 324 16.37 -31.19 9.66
CA ILE A 324 15.93 -29.98 10.36
C ILE A 324 15.02 -29.11 9.48
N ILE A 325 15.43 -28.83 8.24
CA ILE A 325 14.65 -27.98 7.31
C ILE A 325 13.29 -28.60 7.00
N CYS A 326 13.23 -29.92 6.81
CA CYS A 326 12.01 -30.64 6.48
C CYS A 326 11.23 -31.14 7.70
N GLU A 327 11.71 -30.88 8.92
CA GLU A 327 11.09 -31.35 10.17
C GLU A 327 10.80 -32.87 10.16
N GLY A 328 11.75 -33.65 9.65
CA GLY A 328 11.64 -35.11 9.49
C GLY A 328 10.73 -35.58 8.33
N GLN A 329 10.09 -34.68 7.59
CA GLN A 329 9.21 -35.04 6.48
C GLN A 329 9.98 -35.38 5.20
N LYS A 330 9.45 -36.32 4.42
CA LYS A 330 10.02 -36.69 3.11
C LYS A 330 9.63 -35.65 2.06
N VAL A 331 10.63 -34.96 1.51
CA VAL A 331 10.42 -33.96 0.44
C VAL A 331 11.12 -34.38 -0.86
N TYR A 332 10.34 -34.49 -1.93
CA TYR A 332 10.86 -34.74 -3.29
C TYR A 332 11.66 -33.54 -3.82
N GLN A 333 12.73 -33.81 -4.57
CA GLN A 333 13.63 -32.81 -5.16
C GLN A 333 14.25 -31.85 -4.12
N TYR A 334 14.54 -32.35 -2.91
CA TYR A 334 15.09 -31.52 -1.82
C TYR A 334 16.29 -30.65 -2.27
N LYS A 335 17.29 -31.25 -2.94
CA LYS A 335 18.51 -30.52 -3.36
C LYS A 335 18.18 -29.33 -4.28
N GLN A 336 17.34 -29.55 -5.30
CA GLN A 336 16.92 -28.48 -6.21
C GLN A 336 16.14 -27.38 -5.47
N LYS A 337 15.18 -27.78 -4.62
CA LYS A 337 14.36 -26.84 -3.84
C LYS A 337 15.21 -26.01 -2.87
N LEU A 338 16.25 -26.60 -2.29
CA LEU A 338 17.18 -25.91 -1.41
C LEU A 338 17.96 -24.82 -2.16
N GLU A 339 18.46 -25.10 -3.37
CA GLU A 339 19.14 -24.09 -4.19
C GLU A 339 18.17 -22.97 -4.63
N GLU A 340 16.95 -23.32 -5.03
CA GLU A 340 15.89 -22.34 -5.31
C GLU A 340 15.54 -21.50 -4.06
N THR A 341 15.61 -22.08 -2.85
CA THR A 341 15.43 -21.36 -1.57
C THR A 341 16.56 -20.36 -1.31
N LYS A 342 17.82 -20.74 -1.54
CA LYS A 342 18.97 -19.83 -1.40
C LYS A 342 18.84 -18.63 -2.35
N LYS A 343 18.47 -18.88 -3.61
CA LYS A 343 18.13 -17.82 -4.59
C LYS A 343 17.03 -16.90 -4.05
N ALA A 344 15.96 -17.46 -3.47
CA ALA A 344 14.88 -16.68 -2.86
C ALA A 344 15.38 -15.76 -1.73
N ILE A 345 16.21 -16.29 -0.82
CA ILE A 345 16.75 -15.53 0.31
C ILE A 345 17.60 -14.36 -0.19
N ASN A 346 18.49 -14.58 -1.17
CA ASN A 346 19.31 -13.51 -1.74
C ASN A 346 18.45 -12.42 -2.40
N ILE A 347 17.40 -12.81 -3.12
CA ILE A 347 16.43 -11.87 -3.69
C ILE A 347 15.77 -11.06 -2.58
N PHE A 348 15.26 -11.70 -1.53
CA PHE A 348 14.58 -10.98 -0.43
C PHE A 348 15.53 -10.10 0.38
N LYS A 349 16.82 -10.46 0.47
CA LYS A 349 17.87 -9.64 1.08
C LYS A 349 18.10 -8.37 0.27
N LYS A 350 18.34 -8.51 -1.04
CA LYS A 350 18.64 -7.40 -1.97
C LYS A 350 17.42 -6.53 -2.26
N TYR A 351 16.29 -7.13 -2.63
CA TYR A 351 15.05 -6.42 -2.97
C TYR A 351 14.33 -5.85 -1.74
N GLY A 352 14.25 -6.64 -0.66
CA GLY A 352 13.46 -6.29 0.51
C GLY A 352 14.25 -5.64 1.65
N GLY A 353 15.58 -5.50 1.52
CA GLY A 353 16.46 -5.01 2.58
C GLY A 353 16.39 -5.86 3.86
N ARG A 354 16.09 -7.16 3.73
CA ARG A 354 15.84 -8.03 4.89
C ARG A 354 17.16 -8.52 5.48
N ASN A 355 17.25 -8.53 6.80
CA ASN A 355 18.38 -9.12 7.53
C ASN A 355 18.23 -10.65 7.58
N ILE A 356 18.52 -11.32 6.46
CA ILE A 356 18.45 -12.77 6.26
C ILE A 356 19.73 -13.26 5.55
N ASP A 357 20.11 -14.52 5.79
CA ASP A 357 21.33 -15.15 5.27
C ASP A 357 21.02 -16.54 4.72
N GLU A 358 21.41 -16.81 3.46
CA GLU A 358 21.22 -18.12 2.82
C GLU A 358 22.02 -19.24 3.47
N LYS A 359 23.00 -18.90 4.32
CA LYS A 359 23.78 -19.85 5.13
C LYS A 359 23.17 -20.12 6.49
N ASN A 360 22.16 -19.34 6.90
CA ASN A 360 21.50 -19.51 8.18
C ASN A 360 20.41 -20.60 8.10
N VAL A 361 20.45 -21.57 9.01
CA VAL A 361 19.52 -22.71 9.01
C VAL A 361 18.08 -22.29 9.27
N ARG A 362 17.84 -21.29 10.14
CA ARG A 362 16.51 -20.77 10.42
C ARG A 362 15.89 -20.13 9.18
N ASP A 363 16.64 -19.28 8.49
CA ASP A 363 16.18 -18.60 7.27
C ASP A 363 15.88 -19.61 6.15
N LEU A 364 16.78 -20.57 5.93
CA LEU A 364 16.57 -21.67 4.99
C LEU A 364 15.30 -22.46 5.32
N LYS A 365 15.12 -22.84 6.59
CA LYS A 365 13.95 -23.60 7.06
C LYS A 365 12.66 -22.84 6.83
N VAL A 366 12.59 -21.56 7.23
CA VAL A 366 11.41 -20.71 7.06
C VAL A 366 11.02 -20.60 5.58
N PHE A 367 11.98 -20.22 4.73
CA PHE A 367 11.70 -20.05 3.29
C PHE A 367 11.30 -21.37 2.64
N PHE A 368 12.04 -22.45 2.91
CA PHE A 368 11.75 -23.75 2.34
C PHE A 368 10.34 -24.22 2.72
N ARG A 369 9.98 -24.15 4.00
CA ARG A 369 8.67 -24.60 4.48
C ARG A 369 7.54 -23.76 3.88
N GLU A 370 7.66 -22.43 3.90
CA GLU A 370 6.59 -21.55 3.41
C GLU A 370 6.41 -21.57 1.88
N ILE A 371 7.48 -21.85 1.11
CA ILE A 371 7.43 -21.95 -0.35
C ILE A 371 6.98 -23.33 -0.82
N TYR A 372 7.46 -24.42 -0.19
CA TYR A 372 7.30 -25.79 -0.71
C TYR A 372 6.41 -26.71 0.10
N MET A 373 6.30 -26.50 1.41
CA MET A 373 5.51 -27.38 2.29
C MET A 373 4.13 -26.81 2.58
N ASN A 374 3.99 -25.48 2.56
CA ASN A 374 2.69 -24.82 2.72
C ASN A 374 1.99 -24.63 1.38
N ASP A 375 0.88 -25.34 1.21
CA ASP A 375 0.18 -25.49 -0.06
C ASP A 375 -0.85 -24.37 -0.37
N ASN A 376 -1.00 -23.40 0.53
CA ASN A 376 -1.94 -22.30 0.32
C ASN A 376 -1.61 -21.49 -0.94
N LYS A 377 -2.68 -21.22 -1.69
CA LYS A 377 -2.68 -20.47 -2.94
C LYS A 377 -3.10 -19.05 -2.68
N TYR A 378 -2.53 -18.12 -3.43
CA TYR A 378 -3.06 -16.78 -3.47
C TYR A 378 -4.45 -16.80 -4.14
N SER A 379 -5.50 -16.59 -3.34
CA SER A 379 -6.91 -16.88 -3.68
C SER A 379 -7.41 -16.25 -4.99
N LYS A 380 -6.87 -15.09 -5.39
CA LYS A 380 -7.26 -14.41 -6.64
C LYS A 380 -6.58 -14.96 -7.88
N ARG A 381 -5.44 -15.65 -7.75
CA ARG A 381 -4.64 -16.13 -8.89
C ARG A 381 -4.49 -17.64 -8.92
N SER A 382 -4.94 -18.34 -7.87
CA SER A 382 -4.80 -19.78 -7.71
C SER A 382 -3.36 -20.29 -7.83
N LYS A 383 -2.36 -19.41 -7.68
CA LYS A 383 -0.93 -19.73 -7.73
C LYS A 383 -0.41 -20.05 -6.33
N LYS A 384 0.37 -21.13 -6.23
CA LYS A 384 1.15 -21.47 -5.04
C LYS A 384 2.38 -20.56 -4.96
N ALA A 385 2.96 -20.44 -3.76
CA ALA A 385 4.16 -19.64 -3.52
C ALA A 385 5.32 -20.01 -4.47
N ILE A 386 5.54 -21.30 -4.69
CA ILE A 386 6.56 -21.77 -5.64
C ILE A 386 6.31 -21.33 -7.09
N GLY A 387 5.05 -21.31 -7.54
CA GLY A 387 4.72 -20.87 -8.89
C GLY A 387 5.07 -19.39 -9.08
N ILE A 388 4.71 -18.56 -8.09
CA ILE A 388 5.07 -17.14 -8.07
C ILE A 388 6.59 -16.93 -8.12
N MET A 389 7.34 -17.66 -7.29
CA MET A 389 8.81 -17.51 -7.26
C MET A 389 9.46 -17.95 -8.58
N ARG A 390 8.98 -19.03 -9.20
CA ARG A 390 9.51 -19.50 -10.48
C ARG A 390 9.19 -18.56 -11.65
N ASP A 391 8.00 -17.97 -11.67
CA ASP A 391 7.66 -16.93 -12.64
C ASP A 391 8.59 -15.73 -12.50
N TYR A 392 8.88 -15.32 -11.26
CA TYR A 392 9.82 -14.24 -10.99
C TYR A 392 11.26 -14.61 -11.37
N TYR A 393 11.70 -15.85 -11.13
CA TYR A 393 13.01 -16.31 -11.61
C TYR A 393 13.10 -16.27 -13.14
N ALA A 394 12.07 -16.72 -13.84
CA ALA A 394 12.03 -16.66 -15.30
C ALA A 394 12.09 -15.20 -15.81
N GLN A 395 11.43 -14.27 -15.11
CA GLN A 395 11.55 -12.83 -15.40
C GLN A 395 13.00 -12.35 -15.27
N LEU A 396 13.69 -12.65 -14.16
CA LEU A 396 15.09 -12.27 -13.94
C LEU A 396 16.03 -12.89 -14.98
N ASP A 397 15.87 -14.19 -15.24
CA ASP A 397 16.70 -14.94 -16.17
C ASP A 397 16.52 -14.40 -17.61
N SER A 398 15.29 -14.04 -18.01
CA SER A 398 15.01 -13.43 -19.32
C SER A 398 15.69 -12.07 -19.53
N LYS A 399 15.90 -11.32 -18.45
CA LYS A 399 16.52 -9.99 -18.46
C LYS A 399 18.01 -10.02 -18.11
N LYS A 400 18.55 -11.18 -17.71
CA LYS A 400 19.93 -11.35 -17.24
C LYS A 400 20.31 -10.38 -16.12
N ILE A 401 19.40 -10.19 -15.16
CA ILE A 401 19.60 -9.32 -13.98
C ILE A 401 19.44 -10.12 -12.70
N GLU A 402 20.10 -9.69 -11.63
CA GLU A 402 20.04 -10.39 -10.34
C GLU A 402 18.75 -10.14 -9.58
N VAL A 403 18.21 -8.93 -9.65
CA VAL A 403 17.01 -8.49 -8.92
C VAL A 403 16.28 -7.42 -9.74
N GLU A 404 14.94 -7.47 -9.70
CA GLU A 404 14.06 -6.45 -10.26
C GLU A 404 12.81 -6.30 -9.39
N VAL A 405 12.03 -5.24 -9.62
CA VAL A 405 10.67 -5.16 -9.09
C VAL A 405 9.85 -6.33 -9.62
N PHE A 406 9.12 -6.99 -8.71
CA PHE A 406 8.11 -7.98 -9.10
C PHE A 406 7.12 -7.30 -10.05
N GLU A 407 6.88 -7.89 -11.22
CA GLU A 407 5.86 -7.38 -12.15
C GLU A 407 4.51 -7.19 -11.47
N LYS A 408 4.24 -8.01 -10.46
CA LYS A 408 3.03 -7.92 -9.64
C LYS A 408 3.43 -7.80 -8.17
N ASN A 409 3.47 -6.58 -7.64
CA ASN A 409 3.88 -6.31 -6.26
C ASN A 409 3.12 -7.15 -5.21
N LEU A 410 1.82 -7.42 -5.41
CA LEU A 410 1.03 -8.25 -4.50
C LEU A 410 1.50 -9.72 -4.41
N ASP A 411 2.16 -10.25 -5.45
CA ASP A 411 2.79 -11.57 -5.39
C ASP A 411 3.96 -11.56 -4.40
N TYR A 412 4.80 -10.52 -4.45
CA TYR A 412 5.85 -10.31 -3.45
C TYR A 412 5.25 -10.18 -2.04
N ILE A 413 4.20 -9.38 -1.87
CA ILE A 413 3.55 -9.20 -0.57
C ILE A 413 3.02 -10.53 -0.02
N PHE A 414 2.40 -11.35 -0.86
CA PHE A 414 1.92 -12.68 -0.46
C PHE A 414 3.06 -13.57 0.05
N ILE A 415 4.15 -13.71 -0.73
CA ILE A 415 5.32 -14.49 -0.30
C ILE A 415 5.91 -13.90 0.98
N ARG A 416 6.08 -12.57 1.02
CA ARG A 416 6.65 -11.85 2.17
C ARG A 416 5.89 -12.12 3.46
N GLU A 417 4.56 -12.09 3.44
CA GLU A 417 3.76 -12.39 4.63
C GLU A 417 3.78 -13.88 5.00
N LYS A 418 3.87 -14.81 4.02
CA LYS A 418 4.13 -16.23 4.34
C LYS A 418 5.45 -16.38 5.10
N ILE A 419 6.52 -15.77 4.61
CA ILE A 419 7.83 -15.76 5.26
C ILE A 419 7.75 -15.13 6.66
N ASN A 420 7.06 -14.00 6.81
CA ASN A 420 6.85 -13.35 8.12
C ASN A 420 6.22 -14.33 9.11
N ARG A 421 5.09 -14.94 8.73
CA ARG A 421 4.39 -15.93 9.55
C ARG A 421 5.30 -17.10 9.94
N GLY A 422 6.11 -17.60 9.00
CA GLY A 422 7.09 -18.65 9.28
C GLY A 422 8.11 -18.23 10.35
N PHE A 423 8.60 -16.99 10.30
CA PHE A 423 9.47 -16.46 11.37
C PHE A 423 8.74 -16.31 12.71
N PHE A 424 7.48 -15.87 12.73
CA PHE A 424 6.69 -15.84 13.97
C PHE A 424 6.58 -17.25 14.57
N ARG A 425 6.33 -18.28 13.76
CA ARG A 425 6.32 -19.67 14.21
C ARG A 425 7.66 -20.13 14.76
N GLU A 426 8.78 -19.84 14.08
CA GLU A 426 10.13 -20.22 14.57
C GLU A 426 10.54 -19.57 15.89
N ASN A 427 9.79 -18.56 16.36
CA ASN A 427 10.01 -17.94 17.67
C ASN A 427 8.88 -18.25 18.67
N ASP A 428 7.98 -19.19 18.35
CA ASP A 428 6.80 -19.52 19.15
C ASP A 428 5.83 -18.33 19.35
N LEU A 429 5.72 -17.48 18.33
CA LEU A 429 4.91 -16.26 18.32
C LEU A 429 3.76 -16.34 17.29
N SER A 430 3.29 -17.54 16.94
CA SER A 430 2.22 -17.74 15.96
C SER A 430 0.94 -16.97 16.30
N TYR A 431 0.55 -16.91 17.58
CA TYR A 431 -0.59 -16.10 18.03
C TYR A 431 -0.35 -14.60 17.83
N VAL A 432 0.88 -14.13 18.09
CA VAL A 432 1.26 -12.72 17.95
C VAL A 432 1.23 -12.26 16.48
N TYR A 433 1.44 -13.17 15.51
CA TYR A 433 1.22 -12.87 14.10
C TYR A 433 -0.24 -12.47 13.79
N ILE A 434 -1.22 -13.08 14.46
CA ILE A 434 -2.63 -12.74 14.30
C ILE A 434 -2.90 -11.32 14.82
N LEU A 435 -2.38 -11.00 16.02
CA LEU A 435 -2.49 -9.66 16.60
C LEU A 435 -1.81 -8.60 15.72
N LYS A 436 -0.60 -8.90 15.21
CA LYS A 436 0.11 -8.06 14.25
C LYS A 436 -0.76 -7.76 13.03
N ASN A 437 -1.50 -8.74 12.52
CA ASN A 437 -2.34 -8.52 11.35
C ASN A 437 -3.58 -7.70 11.69
N GLU A 438 -4.19 -7.93 12.86
CA GLU A 438 -5.34 -7.16 13.34
C GLU A 438 -5.03 -5.67 13.43
N ILE A 439 -3.96 -5.31 14.14
CA ILE A 439 -3.55 -3.91 14.27
C ILE A 439 -3.13 -3.31 12.92
N GLN A 440 -2.53 -4.11 12.03
CA GLN A 440 -2.16 -3.63 10.70
C GLN A 440 -3.38 -3.38 9.80
N LYS A 441 -4.41 -4.26 9.84
CA LYS A 441 -5.68 -4.08 9.11
C LYS A 441 -6.36 -2.78 9.57
N ASN A 442 -6.32 -2.50 10.87
CA ASN A 442 -6.95 -1.33 11.45
C ASN A 442 -6.19 -0.04 11.12
N ALA A 443 -4.85 -0.07 11.20
CA ALA A 443 -4.01 1.04 10.75
C ALA A 443 -4.21 1.34 9.26
N ILE A 444 -4.29 0.33 8.39
CA ILE A 444 -4.59 0.54 6.96
C ILE A 444 -5.89 1.33 6.78
N ASN A 445 -6.95 0.97 7.52
CA ASN A 445 -8.21 1.70 7.46
C ASN A 445 -8.02 3.17 7.88
N LEU A 446 -7.35 3.41 9.01
CA LEU A 446 -7.06 4.76 9.52
C LEU A 446 -6.34 5.65 8.49
N PHE A 447 -5.25 5.15 7.89
CA PHE A 447 -4.49 5.94 6.92
C PHE A 447 -5.21 6.09 5.57
N LEU A 448 -6.11 5.18 5.20
CA LEU A 448 -6.97 5.36 4.02
C LEU A 448 -8.02 6.46 4.22
N GLU A 449 -8.54 6.62 5.44
CA GLU A 449 -9.51 7.69 5.74
C GLU A 449 -8.92 9.09 5.58
N LEU A 450 -7.60 9.27 5.76
CA LEU A 450 -6.93 10.56 5.50
C LEU A 450 -7.20 11.06 4.08
N TYR A 451 -7.09 10.20 3.06
CA TYR A 451 -7.26 10.66 1.68
C TYR A 451 -8.68 11.12 1.35
N LYS A 452 -9.68 10.76 2.17
CA LYS A 452 -11.06 11.27 2.03
C LYS A 452 -11.23 12.69 2.55
N LEU A 453 -10.19 13.30 3.09
CA LEU A 453 -10.19 14.73 3.36
C LEU A 453 -10.16 15.55 2.05
N TYR A 454 -9.81 14.94 0.91
CA TYR A 454 -9.81 15.56 -0.43
C TYR A 454 -8.95 16.83 -0.53
N ASP A 455 -8.04 17.09 0.40
CA ASP A 455 -7.22 18.30 0.42
C ASP A 455 -5.81 17.97 0.90
N GLU A 456 -4.81 18.30 0.09
CA GLU A 456 -3.43 17.89 0.32
C GLU A 456 -2.85 18.48 1.60
N THR A 457 -3.15 19.76 1.84
CA THR A 457 -2.64 20.47 3.02
C THR A 457 -3.28 19.86 4.26
N LEU A 458 -4.59 19.65 4.23
CA LEU A 458 -5.31 19.05 5.34
C LEU A 458 -4.87 17.60 5.59
N ILE A 459 -4.60 16.81 4.54
CA ILE A 459 -4.08 15.45 4.66
C ILE A 459 -2.71 15.46 5.34
N LEU A 460 -1.77 16.29 4.88
CA LEU A 460 -0.43 16.37 5.48
C LEU A 460 -0.49 16.82 6.94
N GLU A 461 -1.32 17.83 7.24
CA GLU A 461 -1.56 18.31 8.62
C GLU A 461 -2.10 17.19 9.53
N TRP A 462 -3.15 16.49 9.09
CA TRP A 462 -3.72 15.39 9.87
C TRP A 462 -2.81 14.18 9.97
N CYS A 463 -2.02 13.89 8.94
CA CYS A 463 -1.01 12.85 8.98
C CYS A 463 0.06 13.16 10.04
N ASN A 464 0.53 14.42 10.10
CA ASN A 464 1.45 14.85 11.15
C ASN A 464 0.81 14.85 12.56
N ARG A 465 -0.47 15.21 12.68
CA ARG A 465 -1.21 15.09 13.95
C ARG A 465 -1.32 13.63 14.39
N LEU A 466 -1.63 12.71 13.47
CA LEU A 466 -1.67 11.28 13.77
C LEU A 466 -0.31 10.76 14.23
N ASN A 467 0.80 11.21 13.62
CA ASN A 467 2.14 10.91 14.11
C ASN A 467 2.28 11.25 15.61
N SER A 468 1.98 12.48 16.01
CA SER A 468 2.03 12.85 17.44
C SER A 468 1.05 12.04 18.30
N ILE A 469 -0.21 11.92 17.89
CA ILE A 469 -1.25 11.26 18.70
C ILE A 469 -0.90 9.79 18.94
N LEU A 470 -0.59 9.04 17.87
CA LEU A 470 -0.34 7.60 17.96
C LEU A 470 0.88 7.29 18.82
N PHE A 471 1.99 8.00 18.59
CA PHE A 471 3.24 7.74 19.31
C PHE A 471 3.24 8.28 20.75
N ASN A 472 2.60 9.42 21.03
CA ASN A 472 2.48 9.90 22.41
C ASN A 472 1.58 8.97 23.25
N ASN A 473 0.48 8.47 22.68
CA ASN A 473 -0.33 7.47 23.38
C ASN A 473 0.43 6.16 23.59
N LEU A 474 1.27 5.75 22.64
CA LEU A 474 2.15 4.59 22.83
C LEU A 474 3.11 4.80 24.02
N ILE A 475 3.70 5.99 24.16
CA ILE A 475 4.54 6.34 25.31
C ILE A 475 3.74 6.25 26.62
N CYS A 476 2.54 6.83 26.67
CA CYS A 476 1.68 6.77 27.86
C CYS A 476 1.36 5.32 28.25
N LEU A 477 0.95 4.49 27.28
CA LEU A 477 0.65 3.07 27.52
C LEU A 477 1.87 2.30 28.03
N LEU A 478 3.05 2.60 27.49
CA LEU A 478 4.30 1.96 27.93
C LEU A 478 4.71 2.37 29.35
N ASN A 479 4.48 3.62 29.74
CA ASN A 479 4.82 4.10 31.08
C ASN A 479 3.80 3.66 32.15
N GLU A 480 2.51 3.67 31.83
CA GLU A 480 1.44 3.50 32.81
C GLU A 480 0.96 2.05 32.92
N LYS A 481 1.01 1.29 31.81
CA LYS A 481 0.32 0.01 31.70
C LYS A 481 1.23 -1.16 31.36
N ALA A 482 2.43 -0.94 30.81
CA ALA A 482 3.30 -2.06 30.46
C ALA A 482 3.87 -2.73 31.72
N LYS A 483 3.60 -4.03 31.84
CA LYS A 483 4.22 -4.89 32.85
C LYS A 483 5.51 -5.45 32.27
N PHE A 484 6.64 -4.98 32.80
CA PHE A 484 7.96 -5.46 32.41
C PHE A 484 8.40 -6.67 33.23
N LEU A 485 9.15 -7.59 32.62
CA LEU A 485 9.96 -8.56 33.35
C LEU A 485 11.00 -7.80 34.18
N VAL A 486 10.88 -7.88 35.51
CA VAL A 486 11.85 -7.32 36.47
C VAL A 486 13.09 -8.18 36.54
#